data_AF-A0A2V7T179-F1
#
_entry.id   AF-A0A2V7T179-F1
#
_cell.length_a   1.000
_cell.length_b   1.000
_cell.length_c   1.000
_cell.angle_alpha   90.00
_cell.angle_beta   90.00
_cell.angle_gamma   90.00
#
_symmetry.space_group_name_H-M   'P 1'
#
loop_
_entity.id
_entity.type
_entity.pdbx_description
1 polymer ?
#
loop_
_entity_poly.entity_id
_entity_poly.type
_entity_poly.pdbx_seq_one_letter_code
_entity_poly.pdbx_strand_id
1 'polypeptide(L)'
;MLDNIAVRSDARAQDLHADYTSSYRANAACVRELGRLHDEIAALLIDARVPADLHVPEEPVVRRSPARCLVQLGPVALTVAWLQRAQGTVADGELLVVVWRGEVAVRTPQGFERAHQQSGASSATALWETVLVVSAQSETKWGWAPADASGEAMSSAALAQQCVERLRSAYAECTRER
;
A
#
# COMPACT_ATOMS: atom_id res chain seq x y z
N MET A 1 -44.35 14.39 -22.85
CA MET A 1 -43.37 14.17 -23.93
C MET A 1 -42.00 14.45 -23.35
N LEU A 2 -41.11 13.46 -23.48
CA LEU A 2 -39.71 13.35 -23.06
C LEU A 2 -39.43 12.69 -21.70
N ASP A 3 -38.88 11.49 -21.85
CA ASP A 3 -38.42 10.50 -20.89
C ASP A 3 -37.21 10.97 -20.08
N ASN A 4 -37.27 10.78 -18.76
CA ASN A 4 -36.09 10.82 -17.89
C ASN A 4 -35.75 9.39 -17.45
N ILE A 5 -35.04 8.67 -18.31
CA ILE A 5 -34.33 7.43 -17.93
C ILE A 5 -32.86 7.79 -17.82
N ALA A 6 -32.48 8.30 -16.65
CA ALA A 6 -31.11 8.30 -16.19
C ALA A 6 -31.12 7.68 -14.78
N VAL A 7 -30.06 6.95 -14.45
CA VAL A 7 -29.78 6.34 -13.15
C VAL A 7 -30.46 4.99 -12.88
N ARG A 8 -29.96 3.93 -13.53
CA ARG A 8 -30.08 2.54 -13.05
C ARG A 8 -28.88 1.65 -13.38
N SER A 9 -27.77 2.25 -13.81
CA SER A 9 -26.54 1.56 -14.23
C SER A 9 -25.56 1.31 -13.07
N ASP A 10 -25.49 2.22 -12.08
CA ASP A 10 -24.50 2.14 -11.00
C ASP A 10 -24.80 1.05 -9.97
N ALA A 11 -26.06 0.91 -9.55
CA ALA A 11 -26.43 -0.07 -8.52
C ALA A 11 -26.11 -1.53 -8.92
N ARG A 12 -26.37 -1.90 -10.18
CA ARG A 12 -26.06 -3.24 -10.68
C ARG A 12 -24.56 -3.49 -10.86
N ALA A 13 -23.80 -2.45 -11.21
CA ALA A 13 -22.35 -2.57 -11.31
C ALA A 13 -21.73 -2.76 -9.92
N GLN A 14 -22.17 -1.99 -8.91
CA GLN A 14 -21.72 -2.16 -7.53
C GLN A 14 -22.08 -3.52 -6.93
N ASP A 15 -23.29 -4.05 -7.20
CA ASP A 15 -23.68 -5.40 -6.75
C ASP A 15 -22.77 -6.50 -7.32
N LEU A 16 -22.36 -6.40 -8.59
CA LEU A 16 -21.45 -7.37 -9.23
C LEU A 16 -19.98 -7.26 -8.73
N HIS A 17 -19.53 -6.08 -8.30
CA HIS A 17 -18.20 -5.93 -7.68
C HIS A 17 -18.18 -6.57 -6.29
N ALA A 18 -19.29 -6.47 -5.55
CA ALA A 18 -19.46 -7.15 -4.27
C ALA A 18 -19.42 -8.68 -4.42
N ASP A 19 -19.91 -9.24 -5.54
CA ASP A 19 -19.93 -10.69 -5.78
C ASP A 19 -18.52 -11.30 -5.93
N TYR A 20 -17.59 -10.64 -6.62
CA TYR A 20 -16.24 -11.19 -6.78
C TYR A 20 -15.38 -10.95 -5.53
N THR A 21 -15.34 -9.73 -5.01
CA THR A 21 -14.48 -9.35 -3.88
C THR A 21 -14.86 -10.02 -2.55
N SER A 22 -16.11 -10.47 -2.41
CA SER A 22 -16.55 -11.30 -1.28
C SER A 22 -16.15 -12.78 -1.40
N SER A 23 -15.66 -13.23 -2.55
CA SER A 23 -15.41 -14.64 -2.82
C SER A 23 -14.06 -15.16 -2.31
N TYR A 24 -13.96 -16.48 -2.10
CA TYR A 24 -12.68 -17.14 -1.79
C TYR A 24 -11.61 -16.91 -2.87
N ARG A 25 -12.03 -16.79 -4.15
CA ARG A 25 -11.11 -16.51 -5.25
C ARG A 25 -10.45 -15.14 -5.12
N ALA A 26 -11.20 -14.14 -4.65
CA ALA A 26 -10.65 -12.81 -4.39
C ALA A 26 -9.60 -12.82 -3.27
N ASN A 27 -9.77 -13.62 -2.20
CA ASN A 27 -8.75 -13.75 -1.15
C ASN A 27 -7.41 -14.24 -1.73
N ALA A 28 -7.46 -15.30 -2.55
CA ALA A 28 -6.26 -15.84 -3.18
C ALA A 28 -5.61 -14.83 -4.16
N ALA A 29 -6.43 -14.10 -4.92
CA ALA A 29 -5.95 -13.03 -5.80
C ALA A 29 -5.32 -11.88 -4.98
N CYS A 30 -5.93 -11.48 -3.86
CA CYS A 30 -5.40 -10.43 -2.99
C CYS A 30 -3.98 -10.76 -2.50
N VAL A 31 -3.75 -11.98 -2.03
CA VAL A 31 -2.42 -12.41 -1.58
C VAL A 31 -1.40 -12.34 -2.71
N ARG A 32 -1.77 -12.74 -3.93
CA ARG A 32 -0.89 -12.64 -5.11
C ARG A 32 -0.58 -11.19 -5.46
N GLU A 33 -1.58 -10.32 -5.44
CA GLU A 33 -1.42 -8.91 -5.79
C GLU A 33 -0.64 -8.13 -4.73
N LEU A 34 -0.78 -8.46 -3.45
CA LEU A 34 0.08 -7.94 -2.39
C LEU A 34 1.53 -8.40 -2.59
N GLY A 35 1.75 -9.68 -2.90
CA GLY A 35 3.08 -10.19 -3.24
C GLY A 35 3.70 -9.43 -4.42
N ARG A 36 2.94 -9.26 -5.50
CA ARG A 36 3.37 -8.50 -6.68
C ARG A 36 3.70 -7.05 -6.33
N LEU A 37 2.84 -6.37 -5.58
CA LEU A 37 3.09 -4.99 -5.13
C LEU A 37 4.41 -4.89 -4.35
N HIS A 38 4.66 -5.82 -3.42
CA HIS A 38 5.90 -5.84 -2.66
C HIS A 38 7.14 -6.09 -3.52
N ASP A 39 7.03 -7.00 -4.49
CA ASP A 39 8.10 -7.32 -5.45
C ASP A 39 8.44 -6.13 -6.35
N GLU A 40 7.42 -5.49 -6.91
CA GLU A 40 7.58 -4.29 -7.74
C GLU A 40 8.22 -3.14 -6.95
N ILE A 41 7.81 -2.92 -5.69
CA ILE A 41 8.45 -1.91 -4.83
C ILE A 41 9.95 -2.20 -4.66
N ALA A 42 10.33 -3.44 -4.34
CA ALA A 42 11.74 -3.77 -4.17
C ALA A 42 12.53 -3.66 -5.48
N ALA A 43 11.97 -4.13 -6.60
CA ALA A 43 12.58 -4.03 -7.91
C ALA A 43 12.84 -2.57 -8.31
N LEU A 44 11.86 -1.69 -8.10
CA LEU A 44 11.98 -0.26 -8.38
C LEU A 44 13.03 0.43 -7.51
N LEU A 45 13.19 -0.01 -6.25
CA LEU A 45 14.18 0.56 -5.33
C LEU A 45 15.63 0.23 -5.72
N ILE A 46 15.87 -0.93 -6.34
CA ILE A 46 17.19 -1.37 -6.80
C ILE A 46 17.47 -1.04 -8.28
N ASP A 47 16.52 -0.45 -9.01
CA ASP A 47 16.70 -0.15 -10.43
C ASP A 47 17.77 0.93 -10.63
N ALA A 48 18.90 0.53 -11.22
CA ALA A 48 20.05 1.38 -11.49
C ALA A 48 19.81 2.41 -12.62
N ARG A 49 18.66 2.34 -13.33
CA ARG A 49 18.31 3.29 -14.41
C ARG A 49 17.65 4.57 -13.90
N VAL A 50 17.48 4.69 -12.59
CA VAL A 50 16.93 5.88 -11.95
C VAL A 50 17.88 7.07 -12.17
N PRO A 51 17.37 8.24 -12.59
CA PRO A 51 18.19 9.45 -12.75
C PRO A 51 19.06 9.75 -11.52
N ALA A 52 20.28 10.23 -11.73
CA ALA A 52 21.26 10.41 -10.66
C ALA A 52 20.82 11.39 -9.56
N ASP A 53 19.94 12.34 -9.89
CA ASP A 53 19.28 13.28 -8.97
C ASP A 53 18.20 12.64 -8.08
N LEU A 54 17.72 11.46 -8.46
CA LEU A 54 16.80 10.61 -7.70
C LEU A 54 17.51 9.37 -7.12
N HIS A 55 18.81 9.26 -7.33
CA HIS A 55 19.61 8.17 -6.78
C HIS A 55 19.75 8.36 -5.27
N VAL A 56 19.36 7.34 -4.53
CA VAL A 56 19.53 7.31 -3.08
C VAL A 56 20.80 6.53 -2.78
N PRO A 57 21.83 7.16 -2.20
CA PRO A 57 23.11 6.50 -1.95
C PRO A 57 23.04 5.42 -0.87
N GLU A 58 21.95 5.38 -0.11
CA GLU A 58 21.71 4.43 0.97
C GLU A 58 20.96 3.20 0.48
N GLU A 59 21.45 2.01 0.86
CA GLU A 59 20.80 0.76 0.53
C GLU A 59 19.46 0.61 1.29
N PRO A 60 18.33 0.38 0.60
CA PRO A 60 17.03 0.22 1.24
C PRO A 60 16.98 -1.07 2.06
N VAL A 61 16.57 -0.98 3.32
CA VAL A 61 16.30 -2.15 4.16
C VAL A 61 14.84 -2.54 4.01
N VAL A 62 14.59 -3.64 3.30
CA VAL A 62 13.23 -4.16 3.04
C VAL A 62 12.89 -5.30 3.99
N ARG A 63 11.73 -5.23 4.65
CA ARG A 63 11.18 -6.29 5.50
C ARG A 63 9.76 -6.62 5.09
N ARG A 64 9.47 -7.90 4.93
CA ARG A 64 8.17 -8.38 4.44
C ARG A 64 7.53 -9.39 5.39
N SER A 65 6.22 -9.32 5.48
CA SER A 65 5.33 -10.38 5.95
C SER A 65 4.19 -10.52 4.93
N PRO A 66 3.35 -11.56 5.03
CA PRO A 66 2.29 -11.77 4.04
C PRO A 66 1.36 -10.57 3.84
N ALA A 67 1.09 -9.81 4.90
CA ALA A 67 0.18 -8.67 4.87
C ALA A 67 0.90 -7.31 4.96
N ARG A 68 2.24 -7.26 4.99
CA ARG A 68 2.97 -6.00 5.20
C ARG A 68 4.32 -5.97 4.49
N CYS A 69 4.65 -4.84 3.90
CA CYS A 69 6.00 -4.50 3.46
C CYS A 69 6.44 -3.19 4.12
N LEU A 70 7.64 -3.22 4.69
CA LEU A 70 8.29 -2.07 5.30
C LEU A 70 9.62 -1.84 4.58
N VAL A 71 9.86 -0.61 4.19
CA VAL A 71 11.12 -0.18 3.58
C VAL A 71 11.68 0.95 4.42
N GLN A 72 12.89 0.79 4.94
CA GLN A 72 13.65 1.88 5.53
C GLN A 72 14.68 2.38 4.51
N LEU A 73 14.70 3.69 4.26
CA LEU A 73 15.61 4.33 3.33
C LEU A 73 16.17 5.60 3.99
N GLY A 74 17.27 5.43 4.72
CA GLY A 74 17.88 6.49 5.52
C GLY A 74 16.91 7.15 6.48
N PRO A 75 16.66 8.48 6.39
CA PRO A 75 15.79 9.20 7.28
C PRO A 75 14.29 9.07 6.95
N VAL A 76 13.92 8.27 5.95
CA VAL A 76 12.51 8.07 5.57
C VAL A 76 12.16 6.58 5.49
N ALA A 77 10.88 6.28 5.59
CA ALA A 77 10.38 4.91 5.48
C ALA A 77 9.08 4.83 4.69
N LEU A 78 8.81 3.67 4.12
CA LEU A 78 7.53 3.31 3.51
C LEU A 78 6.92 2.14 4.25
N THR A 79 5.64 2.25 4.58
CA THR A 79 4.81 1.15 5.06
C THR A 79 3.70 0.86 4.07
N VAL A 80 3.56 -0.40 3.68
CA VAL A 80 2.42 -0.94 2.94
C VAL A 80 1.83 -2.05 3.80
N ALA A 81 0.56 -1.94 4.20
CA ALA A 81 -0.08 -2.90 5.09
C ALA A 81 -1.52 -3.20 4.66
N TRP A 82 -1.83 -4.49 4.47
CA TRP A 82 -3.20 -4.96 4.30
C TRP A 82 -3.85 -5.16 5.67
N LEU A 83 -4.94 -4.45 5.90
CA LEU A 83 -5.73 -4.44 7.12
C LEU A 83 -7.06 -5.14 6.84
N GLN A 84 -7.12 -6.43 7.15
CA GLN A 84 -8.34 -7.22 7.02
C GLN A 84 -9.00 -7.44 8.37
N ARG A 85 -10.33 -7.28 8.41
CA ARG A 85 -11.12 -7.65 9.59
C ARG A 85 -11.06 -9.18 9.79
N ALA A 86 -11.02 -9.63 11.04
CA ALA A 86 -10.78 -11.05 11.39
C ALA A 86 -11.79 -12.06 10.78
N GLN A 87 -12.98 -11.60 10.38
CA GLN A 87 -14.01 -12.40 9.72
C GLN A 87 -14.48 -11.77 8.41
N GLY A 88 -13.72 -10.81 7.88
CA GLY A 88 -14.06 -10.05 6.68
C GLY A 88 -13.59 -10.74 5.40
N THR A 89 -14.25 -10.38 4.31
CA THR A 89 -13.79 -10.70 2.96
C THR A 89 -12.77 -9.67 2.48
N VAL A 90 -12.28 -9.80 1.25
CA VAL A 90 -11.40 -8.78 0.65
C VAL A 90 -12.13 -7.44 0.52
N ALA A 91 -13.45 -7.46 0.30
CA ALA A 91 -14.28 -6.26 0.24
C ALA A 91 -14.24 -5.43 1.53
N ASP A 92 -13.98 -6.08 2.67
CA ASP A 92 -13.92 -5.44 3.99
C ASP A 92 -12.50 -5.03 4.40
N GLY A 93 -11.53 -5.26 3.52
CA GLY A 93 -10.12 -5.00 3.78
C GLY A 93 -9.64 -3.71 3.14
N GLU A 94 -8.64 -3.12 3.76
CA GLU A 94 -8.02 -1.88 3.31
C GLU A 94 -6.52 -2.05 3.18
N LEU A 95 -5.95 -1.44 2.14
CA LEU A 95 -4.52 -1.31 1.95
C LEU A 95 -4.11 0.09 2.43
N LEU A 96 -3.41 0.12 3.57
CA LEU A 96 -2.80 1.33 4.10
C LEU A 96 -1.39 1.49 3.52
N VAL A 97 -1.11 2.66 2.96
CA VAL A 97 0.23 3.05 2.51
C VAL A 97 0.62 4.35 3.19
N VAL A 98 1.79 4.37 3.84
CA VAL A 98 2.31 5.55 4.54
C VAL A 98 3.78 5.75 4.23
N VAL A 99 4.16 6.97 3.88
CA VAL A 99 5.54 7.44 3.84
C VAL A 99 5.81 8.26 5.10
N TRP A 100 6.92 7.94 5.77
CA TRP A 100 7.31 8.51 7.05
C TRP A 100 8.61 9.29 6.93
N ARG A 101 8.74 10.35 7.72
CA ARG A 101 10.02 10.96 8.12
C ARG A 101 10.44 10.38 9.47
N GLY A 102 11.59 9.75 9.54
CA GLY A 102 12.11 9.05 10.71
C GLY A 102 12.23 7.54 10.50
N GLU A 103 12.76 6.85 11.50
CA GLU A 103 12.93 5.41 11.48
C GLU A 103 11.65 4.70 11.93
N VAL A 104 11.12 3.79 11.11
CA VAL A 104 9.97 2.96 11.48
C VAL A 104 10.48 1.64 12.02
N ALA A 105 10.64 1.57 13.35
CA ALA A 105 11.09 0.36 14.02
C ALA A 105 10.08 -0.78 13.88
N VAL A 106 10.54 -1.95 13.43
CA VAL A 106 9.78 -3.20 13.53
C VAL A 106 10.14 -3.84 14.85
N ARG A 107 9.16 -3.98 15.75
CA ARG A 107 9.30 -4.86 16.92
C ARG A 107 9.68 -6.25 16.42
N THR A 108 10.87 -6.73 16.75
CA THR A 108 11.12 -8.18 16.80
C THR A 108 10.06 -8.77 17.73
N PRO A 109 9.43 -9.91 17.40
CA PRO A 109 8.62 -10.61 18.38
C PRO A 109 9.58 -11.07 19.47
N GLN A 110 9.71 -10.27 20.53
CA GLN A 110 10.35 -10.70 21.75
C GLN A 110 9.55 -11.91 22.24
N GLY A 111 10.27 -12.99 22.54
CA GLY A 111 9.70 -14.16 23.18
C GLY A 111 8.92 -13.80 24.45
N PHE A 112 8.23 -14.78 24.99
CA PHE A 112 7.20 -14.73 26.05
C PHE A 112 7.51 -13.98 27.38
N GLU A 113 8.54 -13.14 27.47
CA GLU A 113 8.79 -12.32 28.65
C GLU A 113 8.24 -10.90 28.49
N ARG A 114 7.22 -10.61 29.29
CA ARG A 114 6.71 -9.25 29.51
C ARG A 114 7.79 -8.40 30.16
N ALA A 115 8.61 -7.72 29.37
CA ALA A 115 9.36 -6.57 29.83
C ALA A 115 8.61 -5.30 29.42
N HIS A 116 8.07 -4.59 30.40
CA HIS A 116 7.56 -3.22 30.30
C HIS A 116 8.74 -2.23 30.06
N GLN A 117 9.50 -2.42 28.99
CA GLN A 117 10.40 -1.38 28.48
C GLN A 117 9.63 -0.53 27.49
N GLN A 118 9.11 0.58 27.97
CA GLN A 118 8.79 1.76 27.16
C GLN A 118 10.10 2.29 26.56
N SER A 119 10.67 1.58 25.59
CA SER A 119 11.83 2.06 24.84
C SER A 119 11.35 2.86 23.64
N GLY A 120 11.34 4.18 23.81
CA GLY A 120 11.34 5.22 22.78
C GLY A 120 10.19 5.19 21.80
N ALA A 121 9.25 6.14 21.93
CA ALA A 121 8.41 6.51 20.81
C ALA A 121 9.31 6.83 19.61
N SER A 122 9.29 5.98 18.59
CA SER A 122 9.90 6.31 17.30
C SER A 122 9.28 7.63 16.86
N SER A 123 10.12 8.64 16.62
CA SER A 123 9.74 10.00 16.20
C SER A 123 9.25 10.08 14.75
N ALA A 124 8.80 8.94 14.19
CA ALA A 124 8.34 8.86 12.82
C ALA A 124 7.09 9.74 12.63
N THR A 125 7.18 10.68 11.71
CA THR A 125 6.08 11.58 11.34
C THR A 125 5.57 11.18 9.96
N ALA A 126 4.26 10.96 9.82
CA ALA A 126 3.66 10.68 8.52
C ALA A 126 3.80 11.90 7.60
N LEU A 127 4.41 11.72 6.43
CA LEU A 127 4.53 12.75 5.39
C LEU A 127 3.44 12.61 4.34
N TRP A 128 3.06 11.38 4.04
CA TRP A 128 2.00 11.06 3.09
C TRP A 128 1.33 9.76 3.50
N GLU A 129 0.01 9.73 3.41
CA GLU A 129 -0.82 8.59 3.73
C GLU A 129 -1.90 8.43 2.67
N THR A 130 -2.18 7.18 2.29
CA THR A 130 -3.35 6.83 1.49
C THR A 130 -3.93 5.51 1.95
N VAL A 131 -5.26 5.41 1.88
CA VAL A 131 -6.02 4.20 2.16
C VAL A 131 -6.73 3.79 0.87
N LEU A 132 -6.47 2.56 0.45
CA LEU A 132 -7.00 2.00 -0.78
C LEU A 132 -7.85 0.77 -0.46
N VAL A 133 -8.87 0.52 -1.28
CA VAL A 133 -9.67 -0.70 -1.25
C VAL A 133 -9.43 -1.48 -2.53
N VAL A 134 -9.80 -2.76 -2.50
CA VAL A 134 -9.77 -3.59 -3.71
C VAL A 134 -10.95 -3.23 -4.61
N SER A 135 -10.64 -2.90 -5.86
CA SER A 135 -11.61 -2.76 -6.93
C SER A 135 -11.37 -3.88 -7.95
N ALA A 136 -12.20 -4.92 -7.93
CA ALA A 136 -12.06 -6.06 -8.83
C ALA A 136 -13.41 -6.67 -9.23
N GLN A 137 -13.60 -6.89 -10.54
CA GLN A 137 -14.71 -7.68 -11.10
C GLN A 137 -14.29 -9.14 -11.38
N SER A 138 -12.99 -9.36 -11.49
CA SER A 138 -12.35 -10.64 -11.77
C SER A 138 -10.87 -10.54 -11.39
N GLU A 139 -10.17 -11.67 -11.41
CA GLU A 139 -8.71 -11.69 -11.17
C GLU A 139 -7.93 -10.86 -12.20
N THR A 140 -8.39 -10.84 -13.46
CA THR A 140 -7.76 -10.09 -14.55
C THR A 140 -8.08 -8.60 -14.55
N LYS A 141 -9.10 -8.20 -13.80
CA LYS A 141 -9.52 -6.79 -13.64
C LYS A 141 -9.31 -6.34 -12.21
N TRP A 142 -8.17 -6.70 -11.63
CA TRP A 142 -7.78 -6.31 -10.28
C TRP A 142 -7.16 -4.91 -10.27
N GLY A 143 -7.53 -4.11 -9.28
CA GLY A 143 -6.82 -2.87 -8.97
C GLY A 143 -7.08 -2.36 -7.57
N TRP A 144 -6.35 -1.30 -7.23
CA TRP A 144 -6.40 -0.58 -5.96
C TRP A 144 -7.02 0.79 -6.21
N ALA A 145 -8.10 1.11 -5.51
CA ALA A 145 -8.80 2.39 -5.66
C ALA A 145 -8.89 3.12 -4.31
N PRO A 146 -8.86 4.45 -4.26
CA PRO A 146 -9.15 5.18 -3.03
C PRO A 146 -10.56 4.85 -2.53
N ALA A 147 -10.72 4.67 -1.21
CA ALA A 147 -12.01 4.33 -0.62
C ALA A 147 -13.11 5.38 -0.91
N ASP A 148 -12.73 6.66 -0.93
CA ASP A 148 -13.66 7.80 -0.97
C ASP A 148 -13.81 8.43 -2.36
N ALA A 149 -13.10 7.95 -3.38
CA ALA A 149 -13.07 8.57 -4.71
C ALA A 149 -13.45 7.59 -5.81
N SER A 150 -14.21 8.07 -6.80
CA SER A 150 -14.46 7.37 -8.08
C SER A 150 -13.22 7.38 -8.99
N GLY A 151 -12.04 7.23 -8.41
CA GLY A 151 -10.77 7.16 -9.13
C GLY A 151 -10.65 5.85 -9.89
N GLU A 152 -9.91 5.88 -11.00
CA GLU A 152 -9.57 4.68 -11.73
C GLU A 152 -8.69 3.77 -10.87
N ALA A 153 -9.03 2.47 -10.83
CA ALA A 153 -8.29 1.50 -10.04
C ALA A 153 -6.87 1.32 -10.62
N MET A 154 -5.86 1.46 -9.76
CA MET A 154 -4.46 1.32 -10.13
C MET A 154 -4.03 -0.15 -10.11
N SER A 155 -3.21 -0.56 -11.07
CA SER A 155 -2.54 -1.86 -10.97
C SER A 155 -1.52 -1.87 -9.82
N SER A 156 -1.16 -3.06 -9.34
CA SER A 156 -0.12 -3.22 -8.31
C SER A 156 1.23 -2.61 -8.72
N ALA A 157 1.56 -2.65 -10.02
CA ALA A 157 2.78 -2.02 -10.55
C ALA A 157 2.68 -0.48 -10.56
N ALA A 158 1.54 0.08 -10.99
CA ALA A 158 1.33 1.53 -10.97
C ALA A 158 1.33 2.08 -9.53
N LEU A 159 0.74 1.35 -8.59
CA LEU A 159 0.79 1.72 -7.17
C LEU A 159 2.22 1.64 -6.63
N ALA A 160 2.99 0.60 -6.98
CA ALA A 160 4.40 0.50 -6.59
C ALA A 160 5.22 1.70 -7.06
N GLN A 161 5.02 2.15 -8.31
CA GLN A 161 5.67 3.34 -8.85
C GLN A 161 5.35 4.58 -8.03
N GLN A 162 4.07 4.83 -7.75
CA GLN A 162 3.66 5.96 -6.94
C GLN A 162 4.26 5.91 -5.52
N CYS A 163 4.27 4.74 -4.88
CA CYS A 163 4.87 4.56 -3.55
C CYS A 163 6.37 4.90 -3.54
N VAL A 164 7.12 4.40 -4.52
CA VAL A 164 8.57 4.62 -4.61
C VAL A 164 8.88 6.06 -5.00
N GLU A 165 8.10 6.68 -5.88
CA GLU A 165 8.23 8.10 -6.21
C GLU A 165 8.04 8.96 -4.97
N ARG A 166 6.96 8.74 -4.20
CA ARG A 166 6.72 9.46 -2.94
C ARG A 166 7.85 9.27 -1.92
N LEU A 167 8.36 8.05 -1.78
CA LEU A 167 9.48 7.77 -0.89
C LEU A 167 10.76 8.50 -1.32
N ARG A 168 11.08 8.52 -2.62
CA ARG A 168 12.25 9.23 -3.16
C ARG A 168 12.12 10.74 -3.01
N SER A 169 10.95 11.32 -3.29
CA SER A 169 10.70 12.74 -3.05
C SER A 169 10.90 13.11 -1.58
N ALA A 170 10.36 12.30 -0.66
CA ALA A 170 10.54 12.51 0.78
C ALA A 170 12.01 12.43 1.20
N TYR A 171 12.78 11.48 0.65
CA TYR A 171 14.23 11.38 0.88
C TYR A 171 14.95 12.65 0.42
N ALA A 172 14.68 13.11 -0.81
CA ALA A 172 15.29 14.31 -1.41
C ALA A 172 14.91 15.61 -0.68
N GLU A 173 13.74 15.68 -0.05
CA GLU A 173 13.38 16.79 0.84
C GLU A 173 14.17 16.75 2.14
N CYS A 174 14.26 15.58 2.78
CA CYS A 174 14.99 15.43 4.05
C CYS A 174 16.50 15.66 3.91
N THR A 175 17.09 15.39 2.75
CA THR A 175 18.51 15.67 2.49
C THR A 175 18.79 17.15 2.19
N ARG A 176 17.82 17.89 1.64
CA ARG A 176 17.94 19.35 1.40
C ARG A 176 17.82 20.19 2.66
N GLU A 177 17.10 19.71 3.68
CA GLU A 177 16.91 20.40 4.96
C GLU A 177 18.10 20.24 5.93
N ARG A 178 19.12 19.45 5.58
CA ARG A 178 20.33 19.20 6.38
C ARG A 178 21.51 20.04 5.92
#